data_AF-A0A2U9B466-F1
#
_entry.id   AF-A0A2U9B466-F1
#
_cell.length_a   1.000
_cell.length_b   1.000
_cell.length_c   1.000
_cell.angle_alpha   90.00
_cell.angle_beta   90.00
_cell.angle_gamma   90.00
#
_symmetry.space_group_name_H-M   'P 1'
#
loop_
_entity.id
_entity.type
_entity.pdbx_description
1 polymer ?
#
loop_
_entity_poly.entity_id
_entity_poly.type
_entity_poly.pdbx_seq_one_letter_code
_entity_poly.pdbx_strand_id
1 'polypeptide(L)'
;MDVFAVPADRHEGWYLSLMAPNTKGPMFAWLDPSRLYSNSQALADCVSDLLSPFHSDTIDLVAGIDAMGFILGASVATSLGKGFLAIRKAGHLCVSTQNQSYSDYTGREKTMEIRQDVLKPGSSSFSSFTQ
;
A
#
# COMPACT_ATOMS: atom_id res chain seq x y z
N MET A 1 24.00 -5.47 -7.03
CA MET A 1 23.70 -5.22 -5.61
C MET A 1 23.20 -6.50 -5.00
N ASP A 2 23.78 -6.91 -3.89
CA ASP A 2 23.22 -7.95 -3.04
C ASP A 2 21.91 -7.42 -2.44
N VAL A 3 20.79 -8.12 -2.67
CA VAL A 3 19.46 -7.71 -2.20
C VAL A 3 19.36 -7.82 -0.68
N PHE A 4 20.12 -8.73 -0.07
CA PHE A 4 20.06 -9.00 1.36
C PHE A 4 21.07 -8.20 2.17
N ALA A 5 22.01 -7.52 1.51
CA ALA A 5 22.96 -6.64 2.18
C ALA A 5 22.23 -5.45 2.82
N VAL A 6 22.55 -5.20 4.09
CA VAL A 6 22.06 -4.04 4.84
C VAL A 6 23.25 -3.08 5.01
N PRO A 7 23.17 -1.83 4.53
CA PRO A 7 24.25 -0.87 4.71
C PRO A 7 24.44 -0.53 6.19
N ALA A 8 25.69 -0.26 6.58
CA ALA A 8 26.02 0.16 7.94
C ALA A 8 25.40 1.54 8.28
N ASP A 9 25.33 2.43 7.29
CA ASP A 9 24.67 3.72 7.39
C ASP A 9 23.24 3.65 6.82
N ARG A 10 22.25 3.57 7.72
CA ARG A 10 20.82 3.49 7.39
C ARG A 10 20.17 4.86 7.56
N HIS A 11 20.42 5.75 6.61
CA HIS A 11 19.68 7.00 6.52
C HIS A 11 18.20 6.75 6.19
N GLU A 12 17.36 7.75 6.45
CA GLU A 12 15.92 7.69 6.16
C GLU A 12 15.68 7.31 4.69
N GLY A 13 14.85 6.29 4.45
CA GLY A 13 14.55 5.82 3.11
C GLY A 13 15.68 5.09 2.37
N TRP A 14 16.74 4.59 3.05
CA TRP A 14 17.84 3.86 2.39
C TRP A 14 17.36 2.70 1.49
N TYR A 15 16.27 2.04 1.89
CA TYR A 15 15.65 0.93 1.19
C TYR A 15 14.98 1.32 -0.14
N LEU A 16 14.75 2.62 -0.39
CA LEU A 16 14.17 3.09 -1.66
C LEU A 16 15.07 2.74 -2.85
N SER A 17 16.38 2.64 -2.61
CA SER A 17 17.35 2.17 -3.62
C SER A 17 17.12 0.73 -4.08
N LEU A 18 16.41 -0.09 -3.28
CA LEU A 18 16.02 -1.45 -3.66
C LEU A 18 14.80 -1.48 -4.58
N MET A 19 14.02 -0.39 -4.65
CA MET A 19 12.90 -0.28 -5.59
C MET A 19 13.47 -0.07 -7.01
N ALA A 20 13.47 -1.13 -7.80
CA ALA A 20 14.08 -1.07 -9.14
C ALA A 20 13.18 -0.27 -10.09
N PRO A 21 13.72 0.71 -10.84
CA PRO A 21 12.97 1.34 -11.92
C PRO A 21 12.85 0.32 -13.07
N ASN A 22 11.63 -0.08 -13.37
CA ASN A 22 11.25 -0.75 -14.61
C ASN A 22 10.63 0.28 -15.55
N THR A 23 11.24 0.52 -16.71
CA THR A 23 10.59 1.30 -17.76
C THR A 23 9.70 0.39 -18.60
N LYS A 24 8.38 0.62 -18.55
CA LYS A 24 7.46 0.13 -19.59
C LYS A 24 7.03 1.33 -20.43
N GLY A 25 7.80 1.60 -21.48
CA GLY A 25 7.55 2.69 -22.41
C GLY A 25 8.14 4.04 -21.96
N PRO A 26 8.02 5.08 -22.81
CA PRO A 26 8.71 6.36 -22.61
C PRO A 26 8.05 7.28 -21.57
N MET A 27 6.81 7.02 -21.15
CA MET A 27 6.02 7.98 -20.37
C MET A 27 5.90 7.67 -18.87
N PHE A 28 6.14 6.43 -18.44
CA PHE A 28 5.92 6.04 -17.04
C PHE A 28 7.07 5.18 -16.50
N ALA A 29 7.69 5.64 -15.41
CA ALA A 29 8.57 4.81 -14.61
C ALA A 29 7.72 3.91 -13.70
N TRP A 30 7.92 2.60 -13.78
CA TRP A 30 7.31 1.66 -12.84
C TRP A 30 8.33 1.38 -11.76
N LEU A 31 7.99 1.64 -10.51
CA LEU A 31 8.80 1.18 -9.39
C LEU A 31 8.39 -0.24 -9.04
N ASP A 32 9.35 -1.16 -9.00
CA ASP A 32 9.15 -2.52 -8.52
C ASP A 32 9.68 -2.67 -7.08
N PRO A 33 8.80 -2.67 -6.06
CA PRO A 33 9.19 -2.79 -4.67
C PRO A 33 9.48 -4.24 -4.23
N SER A 34 9.37 -5.23 -5.12
CA SER A 34 9.53 -6.65 -4.75
C SER A 34 10.88 -6.99 -4.11
N ARG A 35 11.96 -6.31 -4.55
CA ARG A 35 13.30 -6.45 -3.95
C ARG A 35 13.36 -5.90 -2.54
N LEU A 36 12.68 -4.80 -2.25
CA LEU A 36 12.56 -4.27 -0.89
C LEU A 36 11.88 -5.30 0.01
N TYR A 37 10.77 -5.90 -0.45
CA TYR A 37 10.04 -6.91 0.33
C TYR A 37 10.87 -8.17 0.63
N SER A 38 11.86 -8.47 -0.21
CA SER A 38 12.75 -9.61 -0.03
C SER A 38 13.82 -9.37 1.04
N ASN A 39 14.09 -8.11 1.41
CA ASN A 39 15.04 -7.75 2.46
C ASN A 39 14.29 -7.46 3.76
N SER A 40 14.51 -8.29 4.78
CA SER A 40 13.76 -8.19 6.05
C SER A 40 13.96 -6.85 6.77
N GLN A 41 15.18 -6.30 6.75
CA GLN A 41 15.45 -5.01 7.39
C GLN A 41 14.83 -3.87 6.59
N ALA A 42 14.93 -3.92 5.25
CA ALA A 42 14.33 -2.92 4.38
C ALA A 42 12.81 -2.84 4.54
N LEU A 43 12.14 -4.00 4.62
CA LEU A 43 10.70 -4.07 4.88
C LEU A 43 10.35 -3.51 6.27
N ALA A 44 11.11 -3.88 7.31
CA ALA A 44 10.88 -3.41 8.66
C ALA A 44 11.03 -1.89 8.79
N ASP A 45 12.12 -1.34 8.25
CA ASP A 45 12.39 0.10 8.26
C ASP A 45 11.33 0.86 7.44
N CYS A 46 10.94 0.32 6.28
CA CYS A 46 9.87 0.91 5.47
C CYS A 46 8.53 0.96 6.20
N VAL A 47 8.15 -0.11 6.91
CA VAL A 47 6.92 -0.15 7.71
C VAL A 47 7.00 0.83 8.89
N SER A 48 8.16 0.92 9.55
CA SER A 48 8.40 1.89 10.63
C SER A 48 8.25 3.33 10.13
N ASP A 49 8.86 3.65 8.99
CA ASP A 49 8.77 4.98 8.38
C ASP A 49 7.33 5.30 7.95
N LEU A 50 6.60 4.34 7.39
CA LEU A 50 5.19 4.50 7.04
C LEU A 50 4.30 4.79 8.25
N LEU A 51 4.67 4.28 9.43
CA LEU A 51 3.96 4.51 10.68
C LEU A 51 4.37 5.80 11.39
N SER A 52 5.57 6.33 11.09
CA SER A 52 6.13 7.55 11.68
C SER A 52 5.12 8.71 11.81
N PRO A 53 4.37 9.08 10.76
CA PRO A 53 3.43 10.20 10.83
C PRO A 53 2.19 9.95 11.70
N PHE A 54 1.84 8.69 11.96
CA PHE A 54 0.57 8.29 12.57
C PHE A 54 0.70 7.85 14.03
N HIS A 55 1.84 8.09 14.69
CA HIS A 55 2.10 7.65 16.06
C HIS A 55 1.08 8.16 17.09
N SER A 56 0.49 9.32 16.84
CA SER A 56 -0.52 9.94 17.73
C SER A 56 -1.96 9.62 17.32
N ASP A 57 -2.15 8.92 16.20
CA ASP A 57 -3.47 8.69 15.63
C ASP A 57 -4.06 7.38 16.14
N THR A 58 -5.38 7.39 16.36
CA THR A 58 -6.11 6.14 16.66
C THR A 58 -6.48 5.47 15.35
N ILE A 59 -5.77 4.38 15.03
CA ILE A 59 -6.05 3.56 13.85
C ILE A 59 -6.92 2.36 14.27
N ASP A 60 -8.10 2.24 13.66
CA ASP A 60 -9.02 1.12 13.89
C ASP A 60 -8.84 -0.01 12.86
N LEU A 61 -8.47 0.37 11.63
CA LEU A 61 -8.41 -0.53 10.48
C LEU A 61 -7.38 -0.01 9.47
N VAL A 62 -6.62 -0.90 8.87
CA VAL A 62 -5.67 -0.57 7.81
C VAL A 62 -6.21 -1.09 6.48
N ALA A 63 -6.31 -0.24 5.47
CA ALA A 63 -6.73 -0.65 4.13
C ALA A 63 -5.54 -0.68 3.17
N GLY A 64 -5.44 -1.74 2.35
CA GLY A 64 -4.42 -1.89 1.32
C GLY A 64 -5.05 -1.97 -0.07
N ILE A 65 -4.45 -1.29 -1.05
CA ILE A 65 -4.91 -1.27 -2.43
C ILE A 65 -4.13 -2.29 -3.28
N ASP A 66 -4.86 -3.06 -4.08
CA ASP A 66 -4.39 -4.12 -4.97
C ASP A 66 -3.07 -3.83 -5.72
N ALA A 67 -2.16 -4.79 -5.93
CA ALA A 67 -1.84 -5.94 -5.07
C ALA A 67 -0.58 -5.65 -4.23
N MET A 68 0.31 -4.80 -4.73
CA MET A 68 1.55 -4.43 -4.04
C MET A 68 1.27 -3.69 -2.72
N GLY A 69 0.16 -2.94 -2.65
CA GLY A 69 -0.27 -2.30 -1.41
C GLY A 69 -0.74 -3.27 -0.33
N PHE A 70 -1.07 -4.53 -0.67
CA PHE A 70 -1.44 -5.52 0.35
C PHE A 70 -0.27 -5.92 1.23
N ILE A 71 0.93 -6.01 0.66
CA ILE A 71 2.13 -6.45 1.40
C ILE A 71 2.46 -5.42 2.50
N LEU A 72 2.55 -4.14 2.11
CA LEU A 72 2.82 -3.05 3.05
C LEU A 72 1.64 -2.85 4.01
N GLY A 73 0.41 -2.81 3.50
CA GLY A 73 -0.78 -2.62 4.32
C GLY A 73 -0.98 -3.73 5.36
N ALA A 74 -0.76 -5.00 5.01
CA ALA A 74 -0.83 -6.10 5.96
C ALA A 74 0.31 -6.06 6.99
N SER A 75 1.51 -5.64 6.59
CA SER A 75 2.65 -5.50 7.49
C SER A 75 2.41 -4.37 8.52
N VAL A 76 1.85 -3.24 8.07
CA VAL A 76 1.42 -2.13 8.91
C VAL A 76 0.29 -2.57 9.87
N ALA A 77 -0.74 -3.25 9.35
CA ALA A 77 -1.84 -3.77 10.16
C ALA A 77 -1.35 -4.69 11.27
N THR A 78 -0.43 -5.61 10.94
CA THR A 78 0.19 -6.53 11.88
C THR A 78 1.00 -5.78 12.93
N SER A 79 1.80 -4.79 12.53
CA SER A 79 2.62 -3.98 13.44
C SER A 79 1.78 -3.17 14.43
N LEU A 80 0.59 -2.71 14.02
CA LEU A 80 -0.36 -2.00 14.87
C LEU A 80 -1.31 -2.92 15.68
N GLY A 81 -1.30 -4.23 15.41
CA GLY A 81 -2.27 -5.17 15.97
C GLY A 81 -3.71 -4.88 15.53
N LYS A 82 -3.90 -4.39 14.30
CA LYS A 82 -5.21 -4.00 13.74
C LYS A 82 -5.65 -4.91 12.62
N GLY A 83 -6.95 -4.82 12.27
CA GLY A 83 -7.50 -5.52 11.11
C GLY A 83 -6.99 -4.96 9.79
N PHE A 84 -7.07 -5.77 8.75
CA PHE A 84 -6.71 -5.40 7.38
C PHE A 84 -7.93 -5.47 6.44
N LEU A 85 -8.14 -4.44 5.62
CA LEU A 85 -9.19 -4.35 4.60
C LEU A 85 -8.57 -4.31 3.20
N ALA A 86 -8.87 -5.33 2.39
CA ALA A 86 -8.42 -5.38 1.01
C ALA A 86 -9.33 -4.53 0.10
N ILE A 87 -8.73 -3.61 -0.64
CA ILE A 87 -9.35 -2.87 -1.74
C ILE A 87 -8.91 -3.52 -3.05
N ARG A 88 -9.87 -4.09 -3.79
CA ARG A 88 -9.58 -4.91 -4.98
C ARG A 88 -10.10 -4.25 -6.25
N LYS A 89 -9.60 -4.71 -7.41
CA LYS A 89 -10.25 -4.40 -8.69
C LYS A 89 -11.63 -5.05 -8.73
N ALA A 90 -12.60 -4.39 -9.37
CA ALA A 90 -13.96 -4.89 -9.51
C ALA A 90 -14.01 -6.34 -10.01
N GLY A 91 -14.93 -7.14 -9.44
CA GLY A 91 -15.17 -8.53 -9.82
C GLY A 91 -14.26 -9.57 -9.17
N HIS A 92 -13.46 -9.21 -8.16
CA HIS A 92 -12.56 -10.12 -7.45
C HIS A 92 -13.05 -10.51 -6.04
N LEU A 93 -14.06 -9.84 -5.51
CA LEU A 93 -14.72 -10.12 -4.24
C LEU A 93 -16.04 -10.85 -4.48
N CYS A 94 -16.20 -12.03 -3.88
CA CYS A 94 -17.43 -12.84 -3.96
C CYS A 94 -18.45 -12.51 -2.86
N VAL A 95 -18.56 -11.23 -2.49
CA VAL A 95 -19.42 -10.73 -1.40
C VAL A 95 -20.12 -9.44 -1.84
N SER A 96 -21.00 -8.89 -1.00
CA SER A 96 -21.57 -7.56 -1.24
C SER A 96 -20.48 -6.49 -1.15
N THR A 97 -20.35 -5.69 -2.20
CA THR A 97 -19.30 -4.69 -2.35
C THR A 97 -19.84 -3.28 -2.58
N GLN A 98 -19.05 -2.29 -2.14
CA GLN A 98 -19.15 -0.92 -2.59
C GLN A 98 -18.07 -0.65 -3.64
N ASN A 99 -18.44 0.02 -4.73
CA ASN A 99 -17.57 0.26 -5.88
C ASN A 99 -17.27 1.75 -6.06
N GLN A 100 -16.06 2.07 -6.53
CA GLN A 100 -15.65 3.41 -6.89
C GLN A 100 -14.88 3.36 -8.22
N SER A 101 -15.39 4.07 -9.24
CA SER A 101 -14.68 4.26 -10.51
C SER A 101 -13.71 5.43 -10.43
N TYR A 102 -12.58 5.31 -11.14
CA TYR A 102 -11.56 6.34 -11.28
C TYR A 102 -10.85 6.21 -12.64
N SER A 103 -10.29 7.32 -13.12
CA SER A 103 -9.43 7.32 -14.31
C SER A 103 -7.98 7.14 -13.87
N ASP A 104 -7.28 6.15 -14.42
CA ASP A 104 -5.86 5.97 -14.14
C ASP A 104 -4.97 6.97 -14.90
N TYR A 105 -3.66 6.90 -14.66
CA TYR A 105 -2.67 7.75 -15.31
C TYR A 105 -2.57 7.56 -16.83
N THR A 106 -3.20 6.52 -17.39
CA THR A 106 -3.32 6.30 -18.85
C THR A 106 -4.65 6.81 -19.41
N GLY A 107 -5.49 7.41 -18.58
CA GLY A 107 -6.84 7.85 -18.93
C GLY A 107 -7.86 6.72 -19.05
N ARG A 108 -7.53 5.51 -18.60
CA ARG A 108 -8.45 4.36 -18.64
C ARG A 108 -9.30 4.34 -17.38
N GLU A 109 -10.59 4.14 -17.57
CA GLU A 109 -11.51 3.94 -16.46
C GLU A 109 -11.26 2.57 -15.81
N LYS A 110 -11.11 2.59 -14.48
CA LYS A 110 -10.97 1.42 -13.64
C LYS A 110 -11.95 1.54 -12.49
N THR A 111 -12.40 0.40 -11.99
CA THR A 111 -13.29 0.34 -10.83
C THR A 111 -12.64 -0.47 -9.73
N MET A 112 -12.59 0.08 -8.53
CA MET A 112 -12.17 -0.60 -7.32
C MET A 112 -13.39 -0.95 -6.47
N GLU A 113 -13.25 -2.01 -5.68
CA GLU A 113 -14.30 -2.55 -4.82
C GLU A 113 -13.77 -2.87 -3.41
N ILE A 114 -14.63 -2.68 -2.43
CA ILE A 114 -14.41 -3.03 -1.02
C ILE A 114 -15.63 -3.79 -0.50
N ARG A 115 -15.41 -4.72 0.45
CA ARG A 115 -16.53 -5.39 1.14
C ARG A 115 -17.31 -4.39 2.00
N GLN A 116 -18.63 -4.45 1.94
CA GLN A 116 -19.50 -3.45 2.56
C GLN A 116 -19.70 -3.66 4.08
N ASP A 117 -19.67 -4.91 4.54
CA ASP A 117 -20.00 -5.32 5.90
C ASP A 117 -19.00 -4.87 6.99
N VAL A 118 -17.82 -4.41 6.58
CA VAL A 118 -16.77 -3.90 7.49
C VAL A 118 -16.86 -2.38 7.67
N LEU A 119 -17.59 -1.68 6.80
CA LEU A 119 -17.73 -0.24 6.86
C LEU A 119 -18.80 0.13 7.89
N LYS A 120 -18.38 0.44 9.13
CA LYS A 120 -19.31 0.99 10.12
C LYS A 120 -19.64 2.45 9.77
N PRO A 121 -20.91 2.87 9.87
CA PRO A 121 -21.27 4.29 9.82
C PRO A 121 -20.49 5.04 10.90
N GLY A 122 -19.66 6.02 10.50
CA GLY A 122 -18.83 6.80 11.41
C GLY A 122 -17.35 6.36 11.53
N SER A 123 -16.92 5.34 10.79
CA SER A 123 -15.48 5.09 10.61
C SER A 123 -14.92 6.24 9.76
N SER A 124 -14.12 7.11 10.37
CA SER A 124 -13.71 8.40 9.84
C SER A 124 -13.26 8.34 8.37
N SER A 125 -14.04 9.02 7.53
CA SER A 125 -13.69 9.64 6.25
C SER A 125 -12.73 8.87 5.33
N PHE A 126 -13.29 8.12 4.37
CA PHE A 126 -12.69 8.08 3.03
C PHE A 126 -12.84 9.50 2.45
N SER A 127 -11.89 10.39 2.75
CA SER A 127 -11.81 11.67 2.05
C SER A 127 -11.50 11.37 0.58
N SER A 128 -12.44 11.72 -0.30
CA SER A 128 -12.28 11.66 -1.75
C SER A 128 -10.97 12.35 -2.15
N PHE A 129 -10.01 11.59 -2.66
CA PHE A 129 -8.90 12.15 -3.42
C PHE A 129 -9.41 12.56 -4.80
N THR A 130 -10.01 13.75 -4.83
CA THR A 130 -10.20 14.56 -6.03
C THR A 130 -9.79 15.98 -5.68
N GLN A 131 -8.52 16.28 -5.96
CA GLN A 131 -8.10 17.58 -6.48
C GLN A 131 -7.34 17.32 -7.78
#